data_AF-A0A948D8P1-F1
#
_entry.id   AF-A0A948D8P1-F1
#
_cell.length_a   1.000
_cell.length_b   1.000
_cell.length_c   1.000
_cell.angle_alpha   90.00
_cell.angle_beta   90.00
_cell.angle_gamma   90.00
#
_symmetry.space_group_name_H-M   'P 1'
#
loop_
_entity.id
_entity.type
_entity.pdbx_description
1 polymer ?
#
loop_
_entity_poly.entity_id
_entity_poly.type
_entity_poly.pdbx_seq_one_letter_code
_entity_poly.pdbx_strand_id
1 'polypeptide(L)' 'MSPIEVKRTACEVYSRVTGYLRPVQQWNDGKQAEYYNRKTFKVNKE' A
#
# COMPACT_ATOMS: atom_id res chain seq x y z
N MET A 1 27.10 -24.09 -13.57
CA MET A 1 26.00 -23.19 -13.99
C MET A 1 26.13 -21.90 -13.19
N SER A 2 26.32 -20.76 -13.85
CA SER A 2 26.32 -19.46 -13.19
C SER A 2 24.90 -19.11 -12.71
N PRO A 3 24.72 -18.42 -11.58
CA PRO A 3 23.40 -17.98 -11.16
C PRO A 3 22.82 -17.03 -12.21
N ILE A 4 21.58 -17.26 -12.62
CA ILE A 4 20.84 -16.34 -13.48
C ILE A 4 20.60 -15.08 -12.66
N GLU A 5 21.13 -13.94 -13.09
CA GLU A 5 20.89 -12.65 -12.46
C GLU A 5 19.43 -12.24 -12.69
N VAL A 6 18.56 -12.49 -11.71
CA VAL A 6 17.13 -12.20 -11.81
C VAL A 6 16.89 -10.72 -11.54
N LYS A 7 16.79 -9.91 -12.61
CA LYS A 7 16.36 -8.51 -12.51
C LYS A 7 14.87 -8.46 -12.15
N ARG A 8 14.56 -8.10 -10.90
CA ARG A 8 13.17 -7.93 -10.41
C ARG A 8 12.74 -6.47 -10.53
N THR A 9 11.46 -6.27 -10.84
CA THR A 9 10.81 -4.95 -10.79
C THR A 9 10.11 -4.79 -9.45
N ALA A 10 10.21 -3.60 -8.85
CA ALA A 10 9.50 -3.29 -7.61
C ALA A 10 7.98 -3.25 -7.88
N CYS A 11 7.19 -3.86 -6.99
CA CYS A 11 5.74 -3.80 -7.06
C CYS A 11 5.26 -2.44 -6.54
N GLU A 12 4.45 -1.73 -7.32
CA GLU A 12 3.83 -0.48 -6.89
C GLU A 12 2.53 -0.79 -6.12
N VAL A 13 2.49 -0.36 -4.86
CA VAL A 13 1.34 -0.60 -3.98
C VAL A 13 0.41 0.60 -4.03
N TYR A 14 -0.86 0.35 -4.33
CA TYR A 14 -1.91 1.36 -4.37
C TYR A 14 -2.87 1.21 -3.20
N SER A 15 -3.41 2.34 -2.73
CA SER A 15 -4.43 2.36 -1.69
C SER A 15 -5.50 3.41 -1.98
N ARG A 16 -6.73 3.14 -1.52
CA ARG A 16 -7.89 4.02 -1.74
C ARG A 16 -7.88 5.16 -0.72
N VAL A 17 -7.89 6.40 -1.22
CA VAL A 17 -7.85 7.62 -0.39
C VAL A 17 -9.28 8.11 -0.08
N THR A 18 -9.84 8.96 -0.94
CA THR A 18 -11.20 9.52 -0.83
C THR A 18 -11.88 9.38 -2.19
N GLY A 19 -12.11 8.12 -2.60
CA GLY A 19 -12.78 7.82 -3.88
C GLY A 19 -11.87 7.35 -5.02
N TYR A 20 -10.56 7.59 -4.96
CA TYR A 20 -9.60 7.15 -5.98
C TYR A 20 -8.40 6.38 -5.40
N LEU A 21 -7.68 5.67 -6.26
CA LEU A 21 -6.45 4.95 -5.94
C LEU A 21 -5.23 5.84 -6.12
N ARG A 22 -4.33 5.86 -5.12
CA ARG A 22 -3.05 6.58 -5.17
C ARG A 22 -1.90 5.64 -4.78
N PRO A 23 -0.72 5.73 -5.42
CA PRO A 23 0.46 5.02 -4.98
C PRO A 23 0.81 5.36 -3.54
N VAL A 24 1.02 4.33 -2.71
CA VAL A 24 1.40 4.49 -1.30
C VAL A 24 2.77 5.16 -1.17
N GLN A 25 3.68 4.89 -2.11
CA GLN A 25 5.01 5.49 -2.16
C GLN A 25 4.97 7.03 -2.31
N GLN A 26 3.86 7.60 -2.76
CA GLN A 26 3.70 9.05 -2.96
C GLN A 26 2.97 9.75 -1.80
N TRP A 27 2.74 9.08 -0.67
CA TRP A 27 2.04 9.68 0.46
C TRP A 27 2.93 10.67 1.22
N ASN A 28 2.40 11.86 1.49
CA ASN A 28 3.03 12.81 2.41
C ASN A 28 2.77 12.42 3.88
N ASP A 29 3.51 13.04 4.80
CA ASP A 29 3.45 12.73 6.23
C ASP A 29 2.04 12.85 6.81
N GLY A 30 1.28 13.87 6.40
CA GLY A 30 -0.10 14.07 6.84
C GLY A 30 -1.04 12.94 6.38
N LYS A 31 -0.88 12.44 5.16
CA LYS A 31 -1.68 11.32 4.65
C LYS A 31 -1.31 10.00 5.33
N GLN A 32 -0.02 9.80 5.64
CA GLN A 32 0.43 8.64 6.42
C GLN A 32 -0.20 8.68 7.81
N ALA A 33 -0.12 9.81 8.52
CA ALA A 33 -0.73 10.01 9.83
C ALA A 33 -2.26 9.80 9.81
N GLU A 34 -2.97 10.33 8.81
CA GLU A 34 -4.41 10.09 8.64
C GLU A 34 -4.71 8.61 8.45
N TYR A 35 -3.93 7.89 7.62
CA TYR A 35 -4.13 6.47 7.39
C TYR A 35 -3.93 5.65 8.68
N TYR A 36 -2.93 5.96 9.49
CA TYR A 36 -2.71 5.31 10.79
C TYR A 36 -3.85 5.55 11.79
N ASN A 37 -4.56 6.67 11.66
CA ASN A 37 -5.72 6.98 12.49
C ASN A 37 -7.02 6.29 12.03
N ARG A 38 -7.04 5.64 10.85
CA ARG A 38 -8.23 4.93 10.35
C ARG A 38 -8.55 3.73 11.23
N LYS A 39 -9.83 3.52 11.50
CA LYS A 39 -10.34 2.33 12.21
C LYS A 39 -11.06 1.42 11.26
N THR A 40 -10.68 0.15 11.23
CA THR A 40 -11.37 -0.89 10.45
C THR A 40 -12.54 -1.44 11.24
N PHE A 41 -13.66 -1.66 10.58
CA PHE A 41 -14.75 -2.44 11.17
C PHE A 41 -14.32 -3.91 11.27
N LYS A 42 -14.58 -4.52 12.43
CA LYS A 42 -14.48 -5.98 12.56
C LYS A 42 -15.71 -6.58 11.92
N VAL A 43 -15.52 -7.32 10.84
CA VAL A 43 -16.59 -8.18 10.32
C VAL A 43 -16.51 -9.48 11.12
N ASN A 44 -17.54 -9.78 11.91
CA ASN A 44 -17.65 -11.10 12.53
C ASN A 44 -17.75 -12.11 11.39
N LYS A 45 -16.82 -13.06 11.34
CA LYS A 45 -16.92 -14.20 10.42
C LYS A 45 -17.92 -15.18 11.05
N GLU A 46 -19.01 -15.44 10.33
CA GLU A 46 -19.86 -16.61 10.57
C GLU A 46 -19.16 -17.89 10.09
#